data_AF-A0A321LFF6-F1
#
_entry.id   AF-A0A321LFF6-F1
#
_cell.length_a   1.000
_cell.length_b   1.000
_cell.length_c   1.000
_cell.angle_alpha   90.00
_cell.angle_beta   90.00
_cell.angle_gamma   90.00
#
_symmetry.space_group_name_H-M   'P 1'
#
loop_
_entity.id
_entity.type
_entity.pdbx_description
1 polymer ?
#
loop_
_entity_poly.entity_id
_entity_poly.type
_entity_poly.pdbx_seq_one_letter_code
_entity_poly.pdbx_strand_id
1 'polypeptide(L)'
;MSDFQPKISRRKFAVGAAVAAAGVLLPGAEVDAQSSSTAQQPSSSTRLSPDAQAEVDAKVKEIFRKYGKRLSDEQKADIRKVMGETQSGLEKMRAYALENSDQPAAVLKFTEGEKSNARTQ
;
A
#
# COMPACT_ATOMS: atom_id res chain seq x y z
N MET A 1 -7.44 44.34 -19.78
CA MET A 1 -7.77 42.98 -20.26
C MET A 1 -7.40 42.04 -19.13
N SER A 2 -8.41 41.50 -18.43
CA SER A 2 -8.21 40.70 -17.23
C SER A 2 -8.69 39.28 -17.52
N ASP A 3 -7.75 38.36 -17.69
CA ASP A 3 -8.03 36.95 -18.00
C ASP A 3 -8.64 36.23 -16.78
N PHE A 4 -9.82 35.64 -16.98
CA PHE A 4 -10.47 34.77 -16.00
C PHE A 4 -9.84 33.37 -16.05
N GLN A 5 -9.08 33.01 -15.02
CA GLN A 5 -8.66 31.63 -14.80
C GLN A 5 -9.85 30.77 -14.34
N PRO A 6 -10.24 29.70 -15.06
CA PRO A 6 -11.35 28.84 -14.65
C PRO A 6 -10.96 27.97 -13.45
N LYS A 7 -11.52 28.27 -12.27
CA LYS A 7 -11.34 27.47 -11.06
C LYS A 7 -12.15 26.17 -11.17
N ILE A 8 -11.47 25.04 -11.35
CA ILE A 8 -12.08 23.70 -11.32
C ILE A 8 -12.78 23.49 -9.98
N SER A 9 -14.11 23.31 -10.02
CA SER A 9 -14.95 23.10 -8.83
C SER A 9 -15.13 21.61 -8.54
N ARG A 10 -15.04 21.22 -7.25
CA ARG A 10 -15.16 19.84 -6.74
C ARG A 10 -16.39 19.08 -7.28
N ARG A 11 -17.50 19.78 -7.54
CA ARG A 11 -18.72 19.19 -8.14
C ARG A 11 -18.51 18.68 -9.56
N LYS A 12 -17.73 19.38 -10.39
CA LYS A 12 -17.50 18.98 -11.78
C LYS A 12 -16.57 17.76 -11.88
N PHE A 13 -15.65 17.61 -10.92
CA PHE A 13 -14.78 16.42 -10.82
C PHE A 13 -15.57 15.16 -10.45
N ALA A 14 -16.47 15.23 -9.47
CA ALA A 14 -17.27 14.08 -9.05
C ALA A 14 -18.23 13.57 -10.13
N VAL A 15 -18.79 14.48 -10.95
CA VAL A 15 -19.68 14.11 -12.07
C VAL A 15 -18.92 13.34 -13.16
N GLY A 16 -17.62 13.56 -13.33
CA GLY A 16 -16.82 12.82 -14.31
C GLY A 16 -16.49 11.37 -13.91
N ALA A 17 -16.39 11.07 -12.62
CA ALA A 17 -16.03 9.73 -12.15
C ALA A 17 -17.21 8.72 -12.19
N ALA A 18 -18.46 9.21 -12.11
CA ALA A 18 -19.64 8.35 -12.03
C ALA A 18 -20.04 7.72 -13.38
N VAL A 19 -19.51 8.20 -14.52
CA VAL A 19 -19.89 7.71 -15.86
C VAL A 19 -18.96 6.59 -16.37
N ALA A 20 -17.84 6.29 -15.71
CA ALA A 20 -16.92 5.23 -16.11
C ALA A 20 -17.27 3.83 -15.55
N ALA A 21 -18.36 3.70 -14.77
CA ALA A 21 -18.71 2.47 -14.04
C ALA A 21 -20.00 1.79 -14.52
N ALA A 22 -20.34 1.90 -15.81
CA ALA A 22 -21.57 1.32 -16.37
C ALA A 22 -21.30 0.42 -17.59
N GLY A 23 -20.29 -0.45 -17.54
CA GLY A 23 -19.78 -1.15 -18.73
C GLY A 23 -19.48 -2.65 -18.66
N VAL A 24 -19.65 -3.37 -17.55
CA VAL A 24 -19.52 -4.86 -17.55
C VAL A 24 -20.53 -5.50 -16.59
N LEU A 25 -21.78 -5.59 -17.05
CA LEU A 25 -22.74 -6.58 -16.56
C LEU A 25 -22.66 -7.78 -17.52
N LEU A 26 -21.82 -8.76 -17.19
CA LEU A 26 -21.91 -10.11 -17.74
C LEU A 26 -22.27 -11.05 -16.57
N PRO A 27 -23.40 -11.78 -16.65
CA PRO A 27 -23.68 -12.86 -15.71
C PRO A 27 -23.00 -14.14 -16.21
N GLY A 28 -22.24 -14.82 -15.35
CA GLY A 28 -21.79 -16.20 -15.61
C GLY A 28 -20.28 -16.42 -15.78
N ALA A 29 -19.48 -15.93 -14.84
CA ALA A 29 -18.16 -16.52 -14.58
C ALA A 29 -18.10 -16.94 -13.12
N GLU A 30 -18.44 -18.20 -12.89
CA GLU A 30 -18.16 -18.94 -11.66
C GLU A 30 -16.64 -18.80 -11.41
N VAL A 31 -16.24 -17.94 -10.48
CA VAL A 31 -14.85 -17.91 -10.01
C VAL A 31 -14.72 -19.07 -9.05
N ASP A 32 -14.29 -20.21 -9.58
CA ASP A 32 -13.90 -21.37 -8.80
C ASP A 32 -12.74 -20.95 -7.87
N ALA A 33 -13.10 -20.60 -6.63
CA ALA A 33 -12.16 -20.31 -5.57
C ALA A 33 -11.57 -21.65 -5.09
N GLN A 34 -10.71 -22.24 -5.91
CA GLN A 34 -9.98 -23.45 -5.55
C GLN A 34 -8.96 -23.09 -4.46
N SER A 35 -9.43 -23.23 -3.22
CA SER A 35 -8.62 -23.18 -2.00
C SER A 35 -7.60 -24.30 -2.08
N SER A 36 -6.41 -23.96 -2.56
CA SER A 36 -5.26 -24.85 -2.56
C SER A 36 -4.60 -24.76 -1.19
N SER A 37 -4.92 -25.75 -0.35
CA SER A 37 -4.30 -26.03 0.94
C SER A 37 -2.78 -25.84 0.93
N THR A 38 -2.30 -25.07 1.90
CA THR A 38 -0.89 -24.76 2.15
C THR A 38 -0.09 -26.02 2.48
N ALA A 39 0.72 -26.50 1.53
CA ALA A 39 1.86 -27.35 1.84
C ALA A 39 3.07 -26.45 2.15
N GLN A 40 3.37 -26.32 3.44
CA GLN A 40 4.46 -25.51 3.96
C GLN A 40 5.78 -26.25 3.70
N GLN A 41 6.39 -25.98 2.54
CA GLN A 41 7.71 -26.49 2.20
C GLN A 41 8.78 -25.47 2.64
N PRO A 42 9.76 -25.85 3.48
CA PRO A 42 10.84 -24.95 3.83
C PRO A 42 11.81 -24.87 2.64
N SER A 43 11.63 -23.90 1.76
CA SER A 43 12.56 -23.66 0.66
C SER A 43 13.77 -22.86 1.15
N SER A 44 14.86 -23.58 1.32
CA SER A 44 16.24 -23.10 1.26
C SER A 44 16.43 -22.04 0.16
N SER A 45 17.18 -20.98 0.50
CA SER A 45 17.58 -19.86 -0.38
C SER A 45 16.43 -19.20 -1.15
N THR A 46 15.60 -18.41 -0.44
CA THR A 46 14.40 -17.78 -0.99
C THR A 46 14.74 -16.67 -1.98
N ARG A 47 14.85 -17.02 -3.27
CA ARG A 47 14.69 -16.06 -4.36
C ARG A 47 13.28 -15.46 -4.25
N LEU A 48 13.17 -14.13 -4.27
CA LEU A 48 11.89 -13.41 -4.26
C LEU A 48 10.99 -13.92 -5.38
N SER A 49 9.67 -13.92 -5.15
CA SER A 49 8.72 -14.14 -6.25
C SER A 49 8.90 -13.09 -7.36
N PRO A 50 8.49 -13.38 -8.61
CA PRO A 50 8.64 -12.44 -9.73
C PRO A 50 7.99 -11.07 -9.45
N ASP A 51 6.80 -11.08 -8.83
CA ASP A 51 6.08 -9.85 -8.46
C ASP A 51 6.82 -9.07 -7.37
N ALA A 52 7.33 -9.78 -6.36
CA ALA A 52 8.15 -9.17 -5.32
C ALA A 52 9.45 -8.56 -5.88
N GLN A 53 10.08 -9.21 -6.85
CA GLN A 53 11.25 -8.66 -7.53
C GLN A 53 10.91 -7.40 -8.33
N ALA A 54 9.78 -7.40 -9.05
CA ALA A 54 9.31 -6.24 -9.80
C ALA A 54 9.02 -5.04 -8.87
N GLU A 55 8.44 -5.29 -7.70
CA GLU A 55 8.24 -4.25 -6.67
C GLU A 55 9.57 -3.65 -6.20
N VAL A 56 10.57 -4.49 -5.90
CA VAL A 56 11.91 -4.03 -5.50
C VAL A 56 12.52 -3.15 -6.58
N ASP A 57 12.49 -3.59 -7.84
CA ASP A 57 13.08 -2.85 -8.95
C ASP A 57 12.37 -1.50 -9.17
N ALA A 58 11.05 -1.47 -9.05
CA ALA A 58 10.27 -0.25 -9.13
C ALA A 58 10.63 0.74 -8.02
N LYS A 59 10.77 0.26 -6.77
CA LYS A 59 11.13 1.09 -5.61
C LYS A 59 12.56 1.60 -5.69
N VAL A 60 13.52 0.74 -6.03
CA VAL A 60 14.93 1.12 -6.22
C VAL A 60 15.03 2.18 -7.32
N LYS A 61 14.34 1.98 -8.45
CA LYS A 61 14.31 2.95 -9.54
C LYS A 61 13.79 4.31 -9.08
N GLU A 62 12.74 4.34 -8.28
CA GLU A 62 12.18 5.59 -7.74
C GLU A 62 13.14 6.28 -6.75
N ILE A 63 13.81 5.51 -5.89
CA ILE A 63 14.82 6.03 -4.96
C ILE A 63 15.99 6.65 -5.74
N PHE A 64 16.50 5.96 -6.76
CA PHE A 64 17.61 6.47 -7.56
C PHE A 64 17.23 7.65 -8.43
N ARG A 65 15.99 7.69 -8.92
CA ARG A 65 15.46 8.86 -9.63
C ARG A 65 15.46 10.10 -8.75
N LYS A 66 15.09 9.97 -7.46
CA LYS A 66 15.02 11.11 -6.52
C LYS A 66 16.38 11.48 -5.92
N TYR A 67 17.17 10.47 -5.55
CA TYR A 67 18.33 10.66 -4.68
C TYR A 67 19.64 10.12 -5.27
N GLY A 68 19.60 9.47 -6.43
CA GLY A 68 20.76 8.77 -7.01
C GLY A 68 22.00 9.65 -7.25
N LYS A 69 21.82 10.95 -7.48
CA LYS A 69 22.93 11.91 -7.61
C LYS A 69 23.72 12.13 -6.32
N ARG A 70 23.12 11.85 -5.16
CA ARG A 70 23.70 12.04 -3.83
C ARG A 70 24.28 10.75 -3.24
N LEU A 71 24.20 9.64 -3.99
CA LEU A 71 24.56 8.32 -3.51
C LEU A 71 25.80 7.82 -4.26
N SER A 72 26.76 7.28 -3.50
CA SER A 72 27.87 6.52 -4.08
C SER A 72 27.38 5.20 -4.67
N ASP A 73 28.22 4.53 -5.45
CA ASP A 73 27.84 3.27 -6.06
C ASP A 73 27.75 2.14 -5.02
N GLU A 74 28.56 2.19 -3.96
CA GLU A 74 28.44 1.30 -2.80
C GLU A 74 27.10 1.49 -2.10
N GLN A 75 26.68 2.74 -1.88
CA GLN A 75 25.39 3.04 -1.26
C GLN A 75 24.22 2.58 -2.13
N LYS A 76 24.33 2.69 -3.45
CA LYS A 76 23.32 2.17 -4.38
C LYS A 76 23.24 0.64 -4.32
N ALA A 77 24.38 -0.04 -4.26
CA ALA A 77 24.42 -1.50 -4.12
C ALA A 77 23.77 -1.94 -2.80
N ASP A 78 24.08 -1.24 -1.70
CA ASP A 78 23.51 -1.54 -0.39
C ASP A 78 21.98 -1.30 -0.35
N ILE A 79 21.49 -0.21 -0.95
CA ILE A 79 20.04 0.04 -1.09
C ILE A 79 19.34 -1.11 -1.84
N ARG A 80 19.92 -1.63 -2.92
CA ARG A 80 19.34 -2.78 -3.63
C ARG A 80 19.23 -4.00 -2.74
N LYS A 81 20.29 -4.28 -1.97
CA LYS A 81 20.33 -5.41 -1.02
C LYS A 81 19.26 -5.26 0.07
N VAL A 82 19.24 -4.11 0.74
CA VAL A 82 18.27 -3.81 1.81
C VAL A 82 16.83 -3.88 1.31
N MET A 83 16.55 -3.39 0.09
CA MET A 83 15.22 -3.50 -0.49
C MET A 83 14.82 -4.95 -0.76
N GLY A 84 15.75 -5.79 -1.24
CA GLY A 84 15.51 -7.22 -1.43
C GLY A 84 15.23 -7.96 -0.11
N GLU A 85 16.01 -7.68 0.93
CA GLU A 85 15.81 -8.26 2.27
C GLU A 85 14.49 -7.82 2.89
N THR A 86 14.16 -6.53 2.77
CA THR A 86 12.88 -5.97 3.24
C THR A 86 11.70 -6.64 2.55
N GLN A 87 11.78 -6.81 1.23
CA GLN A 87 10.71 -7.45 0.45
C GLN A 87 10.49 -8.92 0.87
N SER A 88 11.56 -9.66 1.16
CA SER A 88 11.45 -11.03 1.68
C SER A 88 10.72 -11.09 3.01
N GLY A 89 10.98 -10.11 3.90
CA GLY A 89 10.22 -9.96 5.16
C GLY A 89 8.74 -9.66 4.91
N LEU A 90 8.44 -8.73 3.99
CA LEU A 90 7.06 -8.36 3.64
C LEU A 90 6.28 -9.51 3.01
N GLU A 91 6.92 -10.31 2.15
CA GLU A 91 6.28 -11.47 1.52
C GLU A 91 5.83 -12.50 2.57
N LYS A 92 6.67 -12.76 3.58
CA LYS A 92 6.30 -13.60 4.73
C LYS A 92 5.14 -13.02 5.53
N MET A 93 5.11 -11.71 5.72
CA MET A 93 4.00 -11.04 6.42
C MET A 93 2.69 -11.09 5.62
N ARG A 94 2.74 -10.92 4.28
CA ARG A 94 1.57 -11.01 3.40
C ARG A 94 1.02 -12.43 3.29
N ALA A 95 1.86 -13.45 3.48
CA ALA A 95 1.42 -14.84 3.49
C ALA A 95 0.56 -15.19 4.73
N TYR A 96 0.59 -14.36 5.77
CA TYR A 96 -0.28 -14.56 6.93
C TYR A 96 -1.73 -14.24 6.55
N ALA A 97 -2.61 -15.23 6.71
CA ALA A 97 -4.03 -15.08 6.43
C ALA A 97 -4.66 -14.16 7.48
N LEU A 98 -5.20 -13.02 7.02
CA LEU A 98 -5.98 -12.10 7.83
C LEU A 98 -7.42 -12.09 7.33
N GLU A 99 -8.37 -12.15 8.25
CA GLU A 99 -9.75 -11.82 7.94
C GLU A 99 -9.92 -10.29 8.01
N ASN A 100 -10.83 -9.73 7.21
CA ASN A 100 -11.12 -8.29 7.28
C ASN A 100 -11.61 -7.83 8.68
N SER A 101 -12.03 -8.78 9.53
CA SER A 101 -12.44 -8.57 10.91
C SER A 101 -11.26 -8.53 11.90
N ASP A 102 -10.04 -8.89 11.49
CA ASP A 102 -8.87 -8.89 12.36
C ASP A 102 -8.49 -7.46 12.73
N GLN A 103 -8.63 -7.14 14.02
CA GLN A 103 -8.38 -5.80 14.53
C GLN A 103 -6.87 -5.47 14.56
N PRO A 104 -6.50 -4.20 14.34
CA PRO A 104 -5.12 -3.78 14.54
C PRO A 104 -4.70 -4.03 15.99
N ALA A 105 -3.40 -4.32 16.20
CA ALA A 105 -2.84 -4.56 17.53
C ALA A 105 -3.06 -3.40 18.51
N ALA A 106 -3.23 -2.17 17.99
CA ALA A 106 -3.57 -0.99 18.77
C ALA A 106 -4.89 -0.39 18.28
N VAL A 107 -5.83 -0.22 19.20
CA VAL A 107 -7.12 0.46 18.98
C VAL A 107 -7.07 1.85 19.63
N LEU A 108 -7.55 2.87 18.92
CA LEU A 108 -7.67 4.22 19.46
C LEU A 108 -8.60 4.22 20.68
N LYS A 109 -8.10 4.68 21.83
CA LYS A 109 -8.89 4.91 23.04
C LYS A 109 -8.98 6.39 23.30
N PHE A 110 -10.19 6.94 23.29
CA PHE A 110 -10.41 8.30 23.77
C PHE A 110 -10.36 8.31 25.29
N THR A 111 -9.47 9.10 25.87
CA THR A 111 -9.50 9.42 27.29
C THR A 111 -10.39 10.65 27.46
N GLU A 112 -11.43 10.56 28.29
CA GLU A 112 -12.22 11.73 28.67
C GLU A 112 -11.28 12.72 29.37
N GLY A 113 -11.15 13.93 28.84
CA GLY A 113 -10.31 14.95 29.45
C GLY A 113 -10.78 15.21 30.88
N GLU A 114 -9.85 15.24 31.82
CA GLU A 114 -10.10 15.61 33.21
C GLU A 114 -10.94 16.90 33.23
N LYS A 115 -12.19 16.80 33.69
CA LYS A 115 -13.03 17.97 33.92
C LYS A 115 -12.38 18.74 35.06
N SER A 116 -11.61 19.78 34.71
CA SER A 116 -11.11 20.73 35.69
C SER A 116 -12.33 21.38 36.36
N ASN A 117 -12.62 20.95 37.59
CA ASN A 117 -13.59 21.62 38.47
C ASN A 117 -13.00 22.96 38.90
N ALA A 118 -12.94 23.92 37.97
CA ALA A 118 -12.63 25.30 38.24
C ALA A 118 -13.89 26.13 38.05
N ARG A 119 -14.69 26.23 39.13
CA ARG A 119 -15.50 27.39 39.54
C ARG A 119 -16.64 26.94 40.46
N THR A 120 -16.42 27.07 41.77
CA THR A 120 -17.50 27.40 42.71
C THR A 120 -16.96 28.41 43.72
N GLN A 121 -17.52 29.63 43.64
CA GLN A 121 -17.65 30.71 44.63
C GLN A 121 -16.41 31.14 45.42
#